data_AF-A0A924Y801-F1
#
_entry.id   AF-A0A924Y801-F1
#
_cell.length_a   1.000
_cell.length_b   1.000
_cell.length_c   1.000
_cell.angle_alpha   90.00
_cell.angle_beta   90.00
_cell.angle_gamma   90.00
#
_symmetry.space_group_name_H-M   'P 1'
#
loop_
_entity.id
_entity.type
_entity.pdbx_description
1 polymer ?
#
loop_
_entity_poly.entity_id
_entity_poly.type
_entity_poly.pdbx_seq_one_letter_code
_entity_poly.pdbx_strand_id
1 'polypeptide(L)'
;MSKVCAISGKSAMSGRHIRNTHSIGWKYRAPKKCRIFKVNIQTVTVPGENGGTQKIRVAARMLTSRAFLSVLSGEKKLSQVAKAPKK
;
A
#
# COMPACT_ATOMS: atom_id res chain seq x y z
N MET A 1 -9.12 7.23 -9.51
CA MET A 1 -8.76 6.79 -8.15
C MET A 1 -7.29 6.38 -8.08
N SER A 2 -6.50 6.98 -7.19
CA SER A 2 -5.07 6.70 -7.03
C SER A 2 -4.82 5.30 -6.43
N LYS A 3 -3.80 4.57 -6.92
CA LYS A 3 -3.37 3.26 -6.38
C LYS A 3 -2.42 3.44 -5.19
N VAL A 4 -2.83 4.25 -4.22
CA VAL A 4 -2.05 4.57 -3.02
C VAL A 4 -2.88 4.18 -1.79
N CYS A 5 -2.22 3.60 -0.79
CA CYS A 5 -2.86 3.34 0.49
C CYS A 5 -3.07 4.65 1.25
N ALA A 6 -4.33 4.98 1.59
CA ALA A 6 -4.68 6.20 2.32
C ALA A 6 -3.96 6.30 3.67
N ILE A 7 -3.85 5.21 4.42
CA ILE A 7 -3.32 5.20 5.80
C ILE A 7 -1.78 5.24 5.83
N SER A 8 -1.13 4.42 5.00
CA SER A 8 0.33 4.26 5.05
C SER A 8 1.08 5.09 4.01
N GLY A 9 0.38 5.64 3.02
CA GLY A 9 0.98 6.32 1.86
C GLY A 9 1.70 5.37 0.91
N LYS A 10 1.66 4.05 1.12
CA LYS A 10 2.38 3.10 0.27
C LYS A 10 1.79 3.08 -1.14
N SER A 11 2.66 3.27 -2.12
CA SER A 11 2.38 3.24 -3.55
C SER A 11 3.15 2.09 -4.21
N ALA A 12 2.97 1.89 -5.51
CA ALA A 12 3.72 0.87 -6.24
C ALA A 12 5.21 1.26 -6.31
N MET A 13 6.09 0.27 -6.13
CA MET A 13 7.54 0.46 -6.17
C MET A 13 8.10 -0.04 -7.50
N SER A 14 9.06 0.69 -8.06
CA SER A 14 9.85 0.20 -9.19
C SER A 14 10.99 -0.69 -8.68
N GLY A 15 11.28 -1.76 -9.40
CA GLY A 15 12.47 -2.56 -9.14
C GLY A 15 12.80 -3.48 -10.30
N ARG A 16 13.68 -4.45 -10.05
CA ARG A 16 14.18 -5.37 -11.07
C ARG A 16 13.71 -6.79 -10.77
N HIS A 17 13.19 -7.45 -11.79
CA HIS A 17 12.98 -8.89 -11.80
C HIS A 17 14.28 -9.55 -12.27
N ILE A 18 15.04 -10.09 -11.32
CA ILE A 18 16.30 -10.80 -11.55
C ILE A 18 16.08 -12.27 -11.23
N ARG A 19 16.38 -13.16 -12.17
CA ARG A 19 16.30 -14.62 -11.96
C ARG A 19 17.70 -15.19 -11.95
N ASN A 20 18.10 -15.78 -10.82
CA ASN A 20 19.35 -16.52 -10.72
C ASN A 20 19.02 -18.01 -10.61
N THR A 21 19.05 -18.71 -11.75
CA THR A 21 18.69 -20.14 -11.83
C THR A 21 19.77 -21.07 -11.28
N HIS A 22 21.04 -20.64 -11.32
CA HIS A 22 22.20 -21.42 -10.86
C HIS A 22 23.16 -20.52 -10.04
N SER A 23 24.38 -21.01 -9.77
CA SER A 23 25.37 -20.48 -8.82
C SER A 23 25.67 -18.97 -8.91
N ILE A 24 26.39 -18.45 -7.90
CA ILE A 24 26.69 -17.02 -7.66
C ILE A 24 27.26 -16.31 -8.90
N GLY A 25 28.06 -16.97 -9.75
CA GLY A 25 28.60 -16.37 -10.98
C GLY A 25 27.54 -15.94 -11.99
N TRP A 26 26.40 -16.63 -12.02
CA TRP A 26 25.29 -16.30 -12.92
C TRP A 26 24.53 -15.03 -12.49
N LYS A 27 24.68 -14.57 -11.23
CA LYS A 27 24.08 -13.34 -10.70
C LYS A 27 24.45 -12.10 -11.51
N TYR A 28 25.67 -12.07 -12.04
CA TYR A 28 26.19 -10.94 -12.83
C TYR A 28 25.67 -10.94 -14.27
N ARG A 29 25.39 -12.13 -14.82
CA ARG A 29 24.87 -12.34 -16.19
C ARG A 29 23.35 -12.44 -16.26
N ALA A 30 22.68 -12.55 -15.12
CA ALA A 30 21.24 -12.74 -15.03
C ALA A 30 20.48 -11.62 -15.77
N PRO A 31 19.48 -11.95 -16.62
CA PRO A 31 18.66 -10.95 -17.29
C PRO A 31 17.92 -10.07 -16.27
N LYS A 32 18.13 -8.75 -16.37
CA LYS A 32 17.53 -7.75 -15.47
C LYS A 32 16.38 -7.06 -16.20
N LYS A 33 15.14 -7.51 -15.97
CA LYS A 33 13.95 -6.84 -16.51
C LYS A 33 13.37 -5.87 -15.48
N CYS A 34 12.99 -4.67 -15.90
CA CYS A 34 12.27 -3.74 -15.03
C CYS A 34 10.87 -4.29 -14.71
N ARG A 35 10.45 -4.15 -13.45
CA ARG A 35 9.12 -4.56 -12.97
C ARG A 35 8.57 -3.55 -11.99
N ILE A 36 7.25 -3.40 -11.98
CA ILE A 36 6.52 -2.62 -10.98
C ILE A 36 5.92 -3.60 -9.94
N PHE A 37 6.26 -3.40 -8.68
CA PHE A 37 5.70 -4.12 -7.54
C PHE A 37 4.49 -3.36 -7.00
N LYS A 38 3.30 -3.86 -7.29
CA LYS A 38 2.03 -3.26 -6.84
C LYS A 38 1.77 -3.64 -5.39
N VAL A 39 1.28 -2.68 -4.61
CA VAL A 39 0.75 -2.94 -3.27
C VAL A 39 -0.58 -3.69 -3.39
N ASN A 40 -0.83 -4.67 -2.52
CA ASN A 40 -2.14 -5.31 -2.40
C ASN A 40 -3.12 -4.32 -1.75
N ILE A 41 -3.91 -3.63 -2.56
CA ILE A 41 -4.84 -2.58 -2.13
C ILE A 41 -6.27 -3.10 -2.21
N GLN A 42 -6.96 -3.03 -1.08
CA GLN A 42 -8.37 -3.36 -0.91
C GLN A 42 -9.21 -2.09 -0.78
N THR A 43 -10.44 -2.14 -1.26
CA THR A 43 -11.40 -1.04 -1.10
C THR A 43 -12.27 -1.35 0.12
N VAL A 44 -12.33 -0.43 1.08
CA VAL A 44 -13.09 -0.60 2.32
C VAL A 44 -13.95 0.63 2.57
N THR A 45 -15.14 0.41 3.12
CA THR A 45 -16.05 1.48 3.55
C THR A 45 -15.74 1.85 5.00
N VAL A 46 -15.51 3.12 5.28
CA VAL A 46 -15.22 3.67 6.60
C VAL A 46 -16.20 4.80 6.95
N PRO A 47 -16.41 5.11 8.24
CA PRO A 47 -17.15 6.30 8.64
C PRO A 47 -16.44 7.57 8.14
N GLY A 48 -17.20 8.46 7.53
CA GLY A 48 -16.76 9.76 7.03
C GLY A 48 -16.94 10.86 8.08
N GLU A 49 -16.21 11.96 7.91
CA GLU A 49 -16.13 13.03 8.91
C GLU A 49 -17.46 13.78 9.13
N ASN A 50 -18.38 13.75 8.16
CA ASN A 50 -19.66 14.47 8.18
C ASN A 50 -20.86 13.53 8.48
N GLY A 51 -20.64 12.39 9.14
CA GLY A 51 -21.70 11.42 9.48
C GLY A 51 -22.12 10.48 8.33
N GLY A 52 -21.49 10.60 7.16
CA GLY A 52 -21.66 9.69 6.03
C GLY A 52 -20.70 8.51 6.05
N THR A 53 -20.73 7.67 5.00
CA THR A 53 -19.70 6.64 4.77
C THR A 53 -18.82 7.01 3.57
N GLN A 54 -17.53 6.69 3.65
CA GLN A 54 -16.57 6.93 2.57
C GLN A 54 -15.87 5.64 2.17
N LYS A 55 -15.71 5.40 0.86
CA LYS A 55 -14.88 4.31 0.35
C LYS A 55 -13.44 4.75 0.25
N ILE A 56 -12.54 4.03 0.92
CA ILE A 56 -11.11 4.29 0.92
C ILE A 56 -10.32 3.08 0.41
N ARG A 57 -9.11 3.36 -0.08
CA ARG A 57 -8.17 2.34 -0.55
C ARG A 57 -7.11 2.08 0.50
N VAL A 58 -7.09 0.88 1.05
CA VAL A 58 -6.20 0.48 2.14
C VAL A 58 -5.37 -0.71 1.71
N ALA A 59 -4.07 -0.70 2.05
CA ALA A 59 -3.25 -1.87 1.83
C ALA A 59 -3.73 -3.02 2.73
N ALA A 60 -3.79 -4.26 2.23
CA ALA A 60 -4.30 -5.40 3.00
C ALA A 60 -3.60 -5.56 4.36
N ARG A 61 -2.27 -5.31 4.41
CA ARG A 61 -1.48 -5.33 5.67
C ARG A 61 -1.94 -4.29 6.71
N MET A 62 -2.61 -3.21 6.31
CA MET A 62 -3.07 -2.16 7.22
C MET A 62 -4.46 -2.44 7.79
N LEU A 63 -5.18 -3.47 7.31
CA LEU A 63 -6.52 -3.82 7.80
C LEU A 63 -6.54 -4.24 9.27
N THR A 64 -5.44 -4.73 9.81
CA THR A 64 -5.29 -5.10 11.23
C THR A 64 -4.52 -4.05 12.04
N SER A 65 -4.10 -2.96 11.41
CA SER A 65 -3.27 -1.95 12.08
C SER A 65 -4.09 -1.11 13.06
N ARG A 66 -3.50 -0.74 14.20
CA ARG A 66 -4.18 0.12 15.20
C ARG A 66 -4.65 1.45 14.60
N ALA A 67 -3.88 2.01 13.68
CA ALA A 67 -4.24 3.24 12.96
C ALA A 67 -5.52 3.08 12.12
N PHE A 68 -5.75 1.93 11.51
CA PHE A 68 -6.99 1.66 10.79
C PHE A 68 -8.15 1.39 11.74
N LEU A 69 -7.92 0.61 12.80
CA LEU A 69 -8.92 0.32 13.81
C LEU A 69 -9.41 1.60 14.50
N SER A 70 -8.53 2.57 14.78
CA SER A 70 -8.93 3.87 15.35
C SER A 70 -9.78 4.72 14.40
N VAL A 71 -9.65 4.52 13.08
CA VAL A 71 -10.51 5.19 12.10
C VAL A 71 -11.87 4.50 12.02
N LEU A 72 -11.88 3.16 12.08
CA LEU A 72 -13.13 2.39 12.14
C LEU A 72 -13.93 2.63 13.41
N SER A 73 -13.26 2.77 14.56
CA SER A 73 -13.92 3.09 15.84
C SER A 73 -14.38 4.55 15.94
N GLY A 74 -14.01 5.40 14.97
CA GLY A 74 -14.34 6.82 14.99
C GLY A 74 -13.49 7.66 15.95
N GLU A 75 -12.53 7.07 16.67
CA GLU A 75 -11.59 7.78 17.55
C GLU A 75 -10.75 8.81 16.80
N LYS A 76 -10.35 8.48 15.56
CA LYS A 76 -9.51 9.34 14.71
C LYS A 76 -10.14 9.55 13.35
N LYS A 77 -10.08 10.79 12.87
CA LYS A 77 -10.54 11.14 11.52
C LYS A 77 -9.57 10.59 10.47
N LEU A 78 -10.10 10.28 9.28
CA LEU A 78 -9.28 9.80 8.18
C LEU A 78 -8.21 10.84 7.78
N SER A 79 -8.55 12.13 7.75
CA SER A 79 -7.60 13.22 7.44
C SER A 79 -6.38 13.24 8.36
N GLN A 80 -6.56 12.88 9.64
CA GLN A 80 -5.48 12.87 10.64
C GLN A 80 -4.53 11.68 10.50
N VAL A 81 -5.03 10.56 9.97
CA VAL A 81 -4.27 9.32 9.82
C VAL A 81 -3.73 9.16 8.39
N ALA A 82 -4.35 9.83 7.43
CA ALA A 82 -3.99 9.74 6.03
C ALA A 82 -2.56 10.25 5.80
N LYS A 83 -1.78 9.49 5.02
CA LYS A 83 -0.39 9.83 4.69
C LYS A 83 -0.23 10.10 3.20
N ALA A 84 0.60 11.10 2.90
CA ALA A 84 1.05 11.39 1.54
C ALA A 84 1.76 10.17 0.91
N PRO A 85 1.72 10.02 -0.42
CA PRO A 85 2.40 8.93 -1.11
C PRO A 85 3.90 8.95 -0.80
N LYS A 86 4.43 7.82 -0.33
CA LYS A 86 5.88 7.62 -0.20
C LYS A 86 6.44 7.40 -1.61
N LYS A 87 7.32 8.31 -2.05
CA LYS A 87 8.08 8.19 -3.31
C LYS A 87 9.21 7.17 -3.14
#